data_AF-A0A6J5GVZ4-F1
#
_entry.id   AF-A0A6J5GVZ4-F1
#
_cell.length_a   1.000
_cell.length_b   1.000
_cell.length_c   1.000
_cell.angle_alpha   90.00
_cell.angle_beta   90.00
_cell.angle_gamma   90.00
#
_symmetry.space_group_name_H-M   'P 1'
#
loop_
_entity.id
_entity.type
_entity.pdbx_description
1 polymer ?
#
loop_
_entity_poly.entity_id
_entity_poly.type
_entity_poly.pdbx_seq_one_letter_code
_entity_poly.pdbx_strand_id
1 'polypeptide(L)'
;MGTETPRYGVHSEAGKLRKVMVCSPRLAHQRLTPSNCDELLFDDVIWLNQAKRDHFDFVTKMRERDVEVLELHNLLTETVQNPEALMWILDRKVRPNTVGVGLANEVRSWMESLEPRKQAEFLIGGVVAEDIPDTAHSNVLKLYRQYLGYSSFVLPPLPNTLFTRDTTCWIYGGVSLNPMYWPARRQETLLATAIY
;
A
#
# COMPACT_ATOMS: atom_id res chain seq x y z
N MET A 1 -20.03 28.05 -21.37
CA MET A 1 -18.61 27.72 -21.68
C MET A 1 -18.32 26.40 -20.99
N GLY A 2 -18.23 25.31 -21.75
CA GLY A 2 -17.91 24.01 -21.17
C GLY A 2 -16.48 24.04 -20.66
N THR A 3 -16.29 23.85 -19.36
CA THR A 3 -14.97 23.61 -18.78
C THR A 3 -14.51 22.25 -19.31
N GLU A 4 -13.70 22.25 -20.37
CA GLU A 4 -12.94 21.07 -20.75
C GLU A 4 -12.16 20.60 -19.52
N THR A 5 -12.50 19.42 -19.02
CA THR A 5 -11.78 18.80 -17.92
C THR A 5 -10.35 18.57 -18.41
N PRO A 6 -9.33 19.17 -17.79
CA PRO A 6 -7.96 19.00 -18.26
C PRO A 6 -7.61 17.51 -18.23
N ARG A 7 -7.14 16.97 -19.37
CA ARG A 7 -6.72 15.57 -19.47
C ARG A 7 -5.50 15.33 -18.57
N TYR A 8 -5.46 14.19 -17.87
CA TYR A 8 -4.28 13.80 -17.10
C TYR A 8 -3.06 13.61 -18.01
N GLY A 9 -1.90 14.06 -17.54
CA GLY A 9 -0.64 13.82 -18.22
C GLY A 9 0.56 14.57 -17.66
N VAL A 10 1.76 14.08 -17.97
CA VAL A 10 3.05 14.69 -17.59
C VAL A 10 3.88 14.93 -18.86
N HIS A 11 4.09 16.20 -19.20
CA HIS A 11 4.71 16.61 -20.47
C HIS A 11 6.14 17.17 -20.32
N SER A 12 6.63 17.29 -19.09
CA SER A 12 7.96 17.82 -18.78
C SER A 12 8.30 17.56 -17.30
N GLU A 13 9.58 17.45 -16.96
CA GLU A 13 10.05 17.35 -15.57
C GLU A 13 10.25 18.72 -14.87
N ALA A 14 10.29 19.83 -15.63
CA ALA A 14 10.52 21.17 -15.08
C ALA A 14 9.32 22.14 -15.21
N GLY A 15 8.21 21.68 -15.79
CA GLY A 15 6.99 22.48 -15.93
C GLY A 15 6.25 22.69 -14.60
N LYS A 16 5.25 23.57 -14.59
CA LYS A 16 4.42 23.80 -13.40
C LYS A 16 3.66 22.52 -13.04
N LEU A 17 4.04 21.90 -11.93
CA LEU A 17 3.32 20.78 -11.34
C LEU A 17 1.92 21.23 -10.90
N ARG A 18 0.89 20.44 -11.27
CA ARG A 18 -0.51 20.71 -10.93
C ARG A 18 -1.12 19.68 -9.99
N LYS A 19 -0.79 18.40 -10.20
CA LYS A 19 -1.31 17.26 -9.44
C LYS A 19 -0.19 16.25 -9.22
N VAL A 20 -0.09 15.70 -8.01
CA VAL A 20 0.94 14.72 -7.64
C VAL A 20 0.38 13.67 -6.68
N MET A 21 0.85 12.43 -6.79
CA MET A 21 0.53 11.34 -5.87
C MET A 21 1.71 11.08 -4.94
N VAL A 22 1.43 11.04 -3.64
CA VAL A 22 2.39 10.75 -2.56
C VAL A 22 1.85 9.64 -1.65
N CYS A 23 2.71 9.03 -0.84
CA CYS A 23 2.30 8.02 0.13
C CYS A 23 2.95 8.30 1.48
N SER A 24 2.16 8.53 2.51
CA SER A 24 2.70 8.87 3.83
C SER A 24 3.23 7.63 4.58
N PRO A 25 4.34 7.74 5.33
CA PRO A 25 4.80 6.65 6.20
C PRO A 25 3.74 6.24 7.23
N ARG A 26 3.40 4.94 7.30
CA ARG A 26 2.43 4.37 8.27
C ARG A 26 2.84 2.97 8.77
N LEU A 27 1.86 2.07 8.90
CA LEU A 27 1.98 0.74 9.48
C LEU A 27 3.12 -0.09 8.85
N ALA A 28 3.34 0.03 7.54
CA ALA A 28 4.44 -0.68 6.86
C ALA A 28 5.81 -0.37 7.50
N HIS A 29 6.03 0.88 7.89
CA HIS A 29 7.28 1.35 8.47
C HIS A 29 7.34 1.05 9.97
N GLN A 30 6.19 0.94 10.65
CA GLN A 30 6.11 0.48 12.04
C GLN A 30 6.56 -0.98 12.19
N ARG A 31 6.45 -1.77 11.11
CA ARG A 31 6.85 -3.18 11.07
C ARG A 31 8.31 -3.40 10.64
N LEU A 32 9.05 -2.32 10.37
CA LEU A 32 10.48 -2.41 10.12
C LEU A 32 11.21 -2.74 11.42
N THR A 33 12.10 -3.71 11.34
CA THR A 33 13.03 -4.08 12.40
C THR A 33 14.43 -4.12 11.81
N PRO A 34 15.48 -4.00 12.64
CA PRO A 34 16.87 -4.12 12.16
C PRO A 34 17.15 -5.48 11.49
N SER A 35 16.34 -6.50 11.76
CA SER A 35 16.50 -7.84 11.20
C SER A 35 15.76 -8.05 9.87
N ASN A 36 14.85 -7.15 9.46
CA ASN A 36 14.02 -7.33 8.26
C ASN A 36 14.11 -6.18 7.25
N CYS A 37 14.78 -5.07 7.58
CA CYS A 37 14.84 -3.87 6.75
C CYS A 37 15.48 -4.16 5.37
N ASP A 38 16.57 -4.92 5.34
CA ASP A 38 17.25 -5.32 4.11
C ASP A 38 16.35 -6.14 3.18
N GLU A 39 15.60 -7.12 3.73
CA GLU A 39 14.66 -7.93 2.96
C GLU A 39 13.50 -7.09 2.41
N LEU A 40 13.06 -6.09 3.19
CA LEU A 40 12.02 -5.15 2.81
C LEU A 40 12.55 -3.98 1.96
N LEU A 41 13.82 -4.03 1.55
CA LEU A 41 14.49 -3.05 0.69
C LEU A 41 14.39 -1.64 1.28
N PHE A 42 14.69 -1.52 2.56
CA PHE A 42 14.67 -0.27 3.29
C PHE A 42 15.94 -0.19 4.13
N ASP A 43 16.65 0.95 4.07
CA ASP A 43 18.02 1.02 4.60
C ASP A 43 18.10 0.86 6.12
N ASP A 44 17.16 1.43 6.87
CA ASP A 44 17.13 1.33 8.34
C ASP A 44 15.71 1.60 8.90
N VAL A 45 15.50 1.26 10.17
CA VAL A 45 14.30 1.62 10.91
C VAL A 45 14.23 3.13 11.11
N ILE A 46 13.09 3.73 10.78
CA ILE A 46 12.88 5.18 10.89
C ILE A 46 12.06 5.56 12.12
N TRP A 47 12.28 6.78 12.62
CA TRP A 47 11.40 7.38 13.61
C TRP A 47 10.06 7.78 12.98
N LEU A 48 9.10 6.85 12.99
CA LEU A 48 7.83 6.97 12.25
C LEU A 48 7.06 8.27 12.53
N ASN A 49 6.95 8.69 13.79
CA ASN A 49 6.21 9.91 14.12
C ASN A 49 6.88 11.16 13.56
N GLN A 50 8.21 11.20 13.52
CA GLN A 50 8.94 12.30 12.90
C GLN A 50 8.82 12.24 11.37
N ALA A 51 8.98 11.06 10.76
CA ALA A 51 8.81 10.88 9.33
C ALA A 51 7.41 11.28 8.82
N LYS A 52 6.35 11.02 9.62
CA LYS A 52 4.99 11.51 9.33
C LYS A 52 4.90 13.03 9.33
N ARG A 53 5.55 13.70 10.30
CA ARG A 53 5.57 15.16 10.39
C ARG A 53 6.34 15.77 9.22
N ASP A 54 7.49 15.21 8.89
CA ASP A 54 8.32 15.67 7.76
C ASP A 54 7.60 15.48 6.43
N HIS A 55 6.94 14.33 6.24
CA HIS A 55 6.10 14.10 5.06
C HIS A 55 4.91 15.06 5.02
N PHE A 56 4.28 15.37 6.15
CA PHE A 56 3.19 16.34 6.20
C PHE A 56 3.65 17.76 5.85
N ASP A 57 4.82 18.18 6.33
CA ASP A 57 5.45 19.45 5.94
C ASP A 57 5.78 19.48 4.44
N PHE A 58 6.33 18.39 3.89
CA PHE A 58 6.55 18.23 2.44
C PHE A 58 5.25 18.42 1.63
N VAL A 59 4.17 17.76 2.04
CA VAL A 59 2.84 17.90 1.41
C VAL A 59 2.31 19.33 1.54
N THR A 60 2.47 19.95 2.71
CA THR A 60 1.99 21.32 2.98
C THR A 60 2.68 22.31 2.06
N LYS A 61 4.00 22.24 1.93
CA LYS A 61 4.78 23.12 1.04
C LYS A 61 4.36 23.01 -0.44
N MET A 62 3.91 21.85 -0.90
CA MET A 62 3.36 21.68 -2.25
C MET A 62 1.97 22.32 -2.37
N ARG A 63 1.09 22.09 -1.38
CA ARG A 63 -0.26 22.65 -1.36
C ARG A 63 -0.27 24.17 -1.29
N GLU A 64 0.64 24.77 -0.53
CA GLU A 64 0.86 26.23 -0.48
C GLU A 64 1.23 26.83 -1.85
N ARG A 65 1.63 26.01 -2.82
CA ARG A 65 1.98 26.40 -4.19
C ARG A 65 0.90 26.00 -5.20
N ASP A 66 -0.32 25.75 -4.72
CA ASP A 66 -1.50 25.34 -5.48
C ASP A 66 -1.34 24.01 -6.21
N VAL A 67 -0.50 23.10 -5.68
CA VAL A 67 -0.39 21.74 -6.19
C VAL A 67 -1.44 20.86 -5.50
N GLU A 68 -2.26 20.17 -6.28
CA GLU A 68 -3.18 19.16 -5.79
C GLU A 68 -2.40 17.90 -5.40
N VAL A 69 -2.29 17.65 -4.09
CA VAL A 69 -1.55 16.50 -3.56
C VAL A 69 -2.53 15.38 -3.17
N LEU A 70 -2.52 14.31 -3.96
CA LEU A 70 -3.26 13.08 -3.71
C LEU A 70 -2.45 12.14 -2.82
N GLU A 71 -3.07 11.60 -1.78
CA GLU A 71 -2.41 10.68 -0.85
C GLU A 71 -2.88 9.24 -1.10
N LEU A 72 -1.93 8.32 -1.28
CA LEU A 72 -2.18 6.96 -1.73
C LEU A 72 -3.06 6.16 -0.75
N HIS A 73 -2.94 6.33 0.57
CA HIS A 73 -3.86 5.65 1.50
C HIS A 73 -5.28 6.18 1.37
N ASN A 74 -5.48 7.47 1.13
CA ASN A 74 -6.80 8.03 0.88
C ASN A 74 -7.39 7.52 -0.43
N LEU A 75 -6.62 7.56 -1.53
CA LEU A 75 -7.05 7.00 -2.82
C LEU A 75 -7.42 5.53 -2.69
N LEU A 76 -6.57 4.72 -2.04
CA LEU A 76 -6.85 3.31 -1.83
C LEU A 76 -8.09 3.11 -0.93
N THR A 77 -8.28 3.95 0.09
CA THR A 77 -9.49 3.92 0.95
C THR A 77 -10.75 4.17 0.12
N GLU A 78 -10.72 5.12 -0.80
CA GLU A 78 -11.83 5.43 -1.72
C GLU A 78 -12.04 4.29 -2.73
N THR A 79 -10.96 3.72 -3.29
CA THR A 79 -11.00 2.59 -4.21
C THR A 79 -11.66 1.37 -3.59
N VAL A 80 -11.26 0.97 -2.37
CA VAL A 80 -11.79 -0.26 -1.72
C VAL A 80 -13.22 -0.12 -1.21
N GLN A 81 -13.78 1.09 -1.16
CA GLN A 81 -15.22 1.26 -0.95
C GLN A 81 -16.05 0.66 -2.09
N ASN A 82 -15.48 0.54 -3.30
CA ASN A 82 -16.08 -0.23 -4.37
C ASN A 82 -15.83 -1.73 -4.13
N PRO A 83 -16.89 -2.55 -3.89
CA PRO A 83 -16.74 -3.98 -3.64
C PRO A 83 -16.03 -4.73 -4.77
N GLU A 84 -16.22 -4.31 -6.03
CA GLU A 84 -15.58 -4.92 -7.19
C GLU A 84 -14.07 -4.66 -7.18
N ALA A 85 -13.65 -3.45 -6.82
CA ALA A 85 -12.23 -3.10 -6.72
C ALA A 85 -11.55 -3.83 -5.56
N LEU A 86 -12.21 -3.91 -4.40
CA LEU A 86 -11.71 -4.70 -3.26
C LEU A 86 -11.56 -6.18 -3.65
N MET A 87 -12.58 -6.78 -4.28
CA MET A 87 -12.53 -8.15 -4.77
C MET A 87 -11.37 -8.35 -5.75
N TRP A 88 -11.18 -7.43 -6.70
CA TRP A 88 -10.10 -7.48 -7.69
C TRP A 88 -8.71 -7.51 -7.04
N ILE A 89 -8.51 -6.72 -5.97
CA ILE A 89 -7.26 -6.68 -5.19
C ILE A 89 -7.08 -8.00 -4.44
N LEU A 90 -8.08 -8.44 -3.68
CA LEU A 90 -7.99 -9.62 -2.82
C LEU A 90 -7.78 -10.91 -3.63
N ASP A 91 -8.43 -11.06 -4.79
CA ASP A 91 -8.23 -12.20 -5.71
C ASP A 91 -6.78 -12.32 -6.22
N ARG A 92 -6.05 -11.20 -6.25
CA ARG A 92 -4.65 -11.14 -6.72
C ARG A 92 -3.65 -11.22 -5.58
N LYS A 93 -3.99 -10.67 -4.42
CA LYS A 93 -3.10 -10.54 -3.27
C LYS A 93 -3.21 -11.71 -2.29
N VAL A 94 -4.43 -12.16 -2.01
CA VAL A 94 -4.73 -13.22 -1.02
C VAL A 94 -4.99 -14.53 -1.76
N ARG A 95 -3.90 -15.22 -2.13
CA ARG A 95 -3.94 -16.48 -2.86
C ARG A 95 -3.39 -17.62 -2.00
N PRO A 96 -3.78 -18.88 -2.25
CA PRO A 96 -3.18 -20.03 -1.59
C PRO A 96 -1.65 -20.08 -1.70
N ASN A 97 -1.09 -19.60 -2.82
CA ASN A 97 0.36 -19.57 -3.05
C ASN A 97 1.08 -18.42 -2.33
N THR A 98 0.37 -17.38 -1.89
CA THR A 98 0.96 -16.23 -1.19
C THR A 98 0.75 -16.32 0.32
N VAL A 99 -0.45 -16.75 0.73
CA VAL A 99 -0.92 -16.73 2.12
C VAL A 99 -1.00 -18.14 2.73
N GLY A 100 -1.03 -19.18 1.88
CA GLY A 100 -1.24 -20.57 2.31
C GLY A 100 -2.70 -21.01 2.19
N VAL A 101 -2.91 -22.26 1.78
CA VAL A 101 -4.25 -22.84 1.51
C VAL A 101 -5.17 -22.74 2.73
N GLY A 102 -4.65 -22.97 3.94
CA GLY A 102 -5.42 -22.94 5.18
C GLY A 102 -5.74 -21.54 5.71
N LEU A 103 -5.10 -20.49 5.18
CA LEU A 103 -5.21 -19.12 5.70
C LEU A 103 -5.93 -18.17 4.73
N ALA A 104 -5.88 -18.45 3.42
CA ALA A 104 -6.37 -17.51 2.40
C ALA A 104 -7.83 -17.08 2.63
N ASN A 105 -8.72 -18.02 2.94
CA ASN A 105 -10.13 -17.72 3.18
C ASN A 105 -10.34 -16.90 4.46
N GLU A 106 -9.64 -17.24 5.55
CA GLU A 106 -9.77 -16.55 6.83
C GLU A 106 -9.24 -15.11 6.73
N VAL A 107 -8.08 -14.92 6.10
CA VAL A 107 -7.49 -13.60 5.85
C VAL A 107 -8.41 -12.76 4.98
N ARG A 108 -8.99 -13.35 3.94
CA ARG A 108 -9.92 -12.65 3.04
C ARG A 108 -11.18 -12.21 3.79
N SER A 109 -11.85 -13.12 4.49
CA SER A 109 -13.07 -12.79 5.23
C SER A 109 -12.82 -11.75 6.31
N TRP A 110 -11.68 -11.82 7.00
CA TRP A 110 -11.29 -10.79 7.95
C TRP A 110 -11.07 -9.44 7.27
N MET A 111 -10.31 -9.38 6.18
CA MET A 111 -10.08 -8.14 5.42
C MET A 111 -11.40 -7.53 4.92
N GLU A 112 -12.32 -8.33 4.39
CA GLU A 112 -13.64 -7.88 3.92
C GLU A 112 -14.53 -7.33 5.06
N SER A 113 -14.33 -7.80 6.30
CA SER A 113 -15.07 -7.32 7.47
C SER A 113 -14.59 -5.97 8.01
N LEU A 114 -13.40 -5.51 7.62
CA LEU A 114 -12.82 -4.27 8.10
C LEU A 114 -13.44 -3.04 7.42
N GLU A 115 -13.39 -1.89 8.10
CA GLU A 115 -13.71 -0.60 7.48
C GLU A 115 -12.71 -0.26 6.36
N PRO A 116 -13.13 0.42 5.27
CA PRO A 116 -12.28 0.74 4.11
C PRO A 116 -10.92 1.36 4.46
N ARG A 117 -10.88 2.24 5.47
CA ARG A 117 -9.63 2.89 5.87
C ARG A 117 -8.64 1.90 6.51
N LYS A 118 -9.16 0.92 7.26
CA LYS A 118 -8.37 -0.17 7.82
C LYS A 118 -7.95 -1.17 6.75
N GLN A 119 -8.83 -1.49 5.80
CA GLN A 119 -8.47 -2.30 4.63
C GLN A 119 -7.26 -1.70 3.90
N ALA A 120 -7.31 -0.41 3.55
CA ALA A 120 -6.20 0.28 2.89
C ALA A 120 -4.91 0.29 3.73
N GLU A 121 -5.03 0.52 5.05
CA GLU A 121 -3.90 0.49 5.98
C GLU A 121 -3.22 -0.88 6.03
N PHE A 122 -3.97 -1.99 6.03
CA PHE A 122 -3.40 -3.34 6.02
C PHE A 122 -2.92 -3.80 4.64
N LEU A 123 -3.55 -3.35 3.55
CA LEU A 123 -3.12 -3.68 2.19
C LEU A 123 -1.70 -3.17 1.90
N ILE A 124 -1.36 -1.99 2.44
CA ILE A 124 -0.02 -1.39 2.34
C ILE A 124 0.85 -1.84 3.52
N GLY A 125 0.29 -1.80 4.73
CA GLY A 125 0.99 -2.01 5.99
C GLY A 125 1.34 -3.46 6.29
N GLY A 126 0.83 -4.41 5.52
CA GLY A 126 0.99 -5.82 5.79
C GLY A 126 0.18 -6.29 7.00
N VAL A 127 0.01 -7.61 7.08
CA VAL A 127 -0.80 -8.30 8.08
C VAL A 127 0.10 -9.29 8.78
N VAL A 128 0.14 -9.26 10.11
CA VAL A 128 0.72 -10.33 10.93
C VAL A 128 -0.38 -11.24 11.43
N ALA A 129 -0.02 -12.46 11.83
CA ALA A 129 -0.99 -13.40 12.36
C ALA A 129 -1.74 -12.86 13.59
N GLU A 130 -1.14 -11.97 14.39
CA GLU A 130 -1.77 -11.35 15.57
C GLU A 130 -2.88 -10.35 15.23
N ASP A 131 -2.89 -9.77 14.03
CA ASP A 131 -3.92 -8.82 13.63
C ASP A 131 -5.29 -9.50 13.40
N ILE A 132 -5.26 -10.81 13.11
CA ILE A 132 -6.44 -11.60 12.74
C ILE A 132 -7.04 -12.20 14.02
N PRO A 133 -8.32 -11.95 14.35
CA PRO A 133 -8.97 -12.50 15.54
C PRO A 133 -9.01 -14.03 15.54
N ASP A 134 -8.96 -14.63 16.72
CA ASP A 134 -9.16 -16.07 16.87
C ASP A 134 -10.61 -16.44 16.55
N THR A 135 -10.81 -17.18 15.47
CA THR A 135 -12.08 -17.84 15.16
C THR A 135 -12.07 -19.29 15.68
N ALA A 136 -13.25 -19.92 15.83
CA ALA A 136 -13.34 -21.33 16.22
C ALA A 136 -12.61 -22.29 15.25
N HIS A 137 -12.28 -21.82 14.03
CA HIS A 137 -11.60 -22.58 12.98
C HIS A 137 -10.12 -22.17 12.79
N SER A 138 -9.59 -21.24 13.59
CA SER A 138 -8.24 -20.65 13.47
C SER A 138 -7.06 -21.55 13.91
N ASN A 139 -7.23 -22.88 13.92
CA ASN A 139 -6.20 -23.81 14.42
C ASN A 139 -4.87 -23.68 13.65
N VAL A 140 -4.93 -23.34 12.35
CA VAL A 140 -3.75 -23.12 11.51
C VAL A 140 -3.05 -21.79 11.87
N LEU A 141 -3.79 -20.70 12.09
CA LEU A 141 -3.21 -19.43 12.57
C LEU A 141 -2.55 -19.59 13.94
N LYS A 142 -3.19 -20.33 14.85
CA LYS A 142 -2.63 -20.62 16.18
C LYS A 142 -1.32 -21.40 16.10
N LEU A 143 -1.27 -22.43 15.24
CA LEU A 143 -0.05 -23.17 14.97
C LEU A 143 1.03 -22.27 14.35
N TYR A 144 0.66 -21.43 13.40
CA TYR A 144 1.56 -20.48 12.73
C TYR A 144 2.22 -19.52 13.73
N ARG A 145 1.43 -18.95 14.64
CA ARG A 145 1.92 -18.10 15.74
C ARG A 145 2.88 -18.84 16.69
N GLN A 146 2.61 -20.10 16.99
CA GLN A 146 3.42 -20.90 17.91
C GLN A 146 4.74 -21.40 17.29
N TYR A 147 4.76 -21.73 15.99
CA TYR A 147 5.91 -22.38 15.35
C TYR A 147 6.88 -21.42 14.66
N LEU A 148 6.41 -20.31 14.07
CA LEU A 148 7.25 -19.45 13.21
C LEU A 148 7.72 -18.17 13.90
N GLY A 149 7.29 -17.93 15.15
CA GLY A 149 7.67 -16.76 15.92
C GLY A 149 7.07 -15.44 15.40
N TYR A 150 7.32 -14.37 16.14
CA TYR A 150 6.71 -13.03 16.01
C TYR A 150 6.98 -12.29 14.69
N SER A 151 7.84 -12.81 13.81
CA SER A 151 8.25 -12.15 12.55
C SER A 151 7.46 -12.59 11.32
N SER A 152 6.38 -13.36 11.47
CA SER A 152 5.74 -14.04 10.34
C SER A 152 4.61 -13.22 9.73
N PHE A 153 4.93 -12.45 8.68
CA PHE A 153 3.93 -11.73 7.91
C PHE A 153 3.04 -12.70 7.11
N VAL A 154 1.73 -12.55 7.27
CA VAL A 154 0.70 -13.18 6.42
C VAL A 154 0.62 -12.42 5.09
N LEU A 155 0.65 -11.09 5.16
CA LEU A 155 0.87 -10.21 4.02
C LEU A 155 2.08 -9.32 4.33
N PRO A 156 3.12 -9.30 3.48
CA PRO A 156 4.30 -8.50 3.76
C PRO A 156 3.98 -6.98 3.71
N PRO A 157 4.62 -6.17 4.58
CA PRO A 157 4.51 -4.72 4.52
C PRO A 157 5.19 -4.17 3.26
N LEU A 158 4.69 -3.03 2.76
CA LEU A 158 5.20 -2.36 1.57
C LEU A 158 5.74 -0.96 1.91
N PRO A 159 6.86 -0.85 2.66
CA PRO A 159 7.38 0.45 3.11
C PRO A 159 7.78 1.35 1.93
N ASN A 160 8.27 0.75 0.84
CA ASN A 160 8.68 1.46 -0.38
C ASN A 160 7.54 2.13 -1.16
N THR A 161 6.27 1.93 -0.76
CA THR A 161 5.16 2.77 -1.27
C THR A 161 5.38 4.25 -0.98
N LEU A 162 6.20 4.60 0.04
CA LEU A 162 6.70 5.95 0.28
C LEU A 162 7.30 6.59 -0.97
N PHE A 163 7.99 5.80 -1.79
CA PHE A 163 8.63 6.23 -3.03
C PHE A 163 7.69 5.99 -4.23
N THR A 164 6.67 6.85 -4.36
CA THR A 164 5.62 6.73 -5.40
C THR A 164 6.11 6.86 -6.85
N ARG A 165 7.39 7.18 -7.07
CA ARG A 165 7.99 7.35 -8.40
C ARG A 165 8.17 6.05 -9.16
N ASP A 166 8.41 4.95 -8.47
CA ASP A 166 8.94 3.74 -9.11
C ASP A 166 7.85 2.85 -9.70
N THR A 167 6.71 2.75 -9.01
CA THR A 167 5.66 1.77 -9.31
C THR A 167 4.89 2.10 -10.58
N THR A 168 4.69 3.39 -10.84
CA THR A 168 4.02 3.90 -12.03
C THR A 168 4.69 5.20 -12.47
N CYS A 169 4.72 5.46 -13.78
CA CYS A 169 5.14 6.76 -14.27
C CYS A 169 4.25 7.25 -15.41
N TRP A 170 3.92 8.54 -15.37
CA TRP A 170 3.14 9.21 -16.40
C TRP A 170 4.07 9.72 -17.50
N ILE A 171 3.75 9.40 -18.75
CA ILE A 171 4.49 9.79 -19.94
C ILE A 171 3.49 10.41 -20.90
N TYR A 172 3.50 11.73 -21.00
CA TYR A 172 2.46 12.50 -21.67
C TYR A 172 1.08 12.09 -21.15
N GLY A 173 0.11 11.82 -22.02
CA GLY A 173 -1.26 11.45 -21.64
C GLY A 173 -1.46 9.98 -21.26
N GLY A 174 -0.40 9.22 -21.01
CA GLY A 174 -0.47 7.81 -20.63
C GLY A 174 0.27 7.53 -19.33
N VAL A 175 -0.03 6.38 -18.72
CA VAL A 175 0.65 5.88 -17.52
C VAL A 175 1.20 4.49 -17.79
N SER A 176 2.41 4.22 -17.30
CA SER A 176 2.98 2.89 -17.27
C SER A 176 2.80 2.26 -15.88
N LEU A 177 2.46 0.97 -15.86
CA LEU A 177 2.38 0.16 -14.65
C LEU A 177 3.63 -0.72 -14.61
N ASN A 178 4.60 -0.36 -13.78
CA ASN A 178 5.95 -0.87 -13.92
C ASN A 178 6.10 -2.28 -13.32
N PRO A 179 6.66 -3.25 -14.07
CA PRO A 179 7.03 -4.54 -13.52
C PRO A 179 8.29 -4.38 -12.65
N MET A 180 8.09 -4.27 -11.34
CA MET A 180 9.19 -4.07 -10.39
C MET A 180 10.19 -5.24 -10.44
N TYR A 181 11.49 -4.89 -10.44
CA TYR A 181 12.59 -5.85 -10.45
C TYR A 181 12.47 -6.84 -9.29
N TRP A 182 12.47 -6.31 -8.05
CA TRP A 182 12.31 -7.10 -6.83
C TRP A 182 10.86 -7.59 -6.66
N PRO A 183 10.64 -8.91 -6.48
CA PRO A 183 9.30 -9.47 -6.32
C PRO A 183 8.47 -8.83 -5.20
N ALA A 184 9.11 -8.46 -4.08
CA ALA A 184 8.46 -7.81 -2.94
C ALA A 184 7.73 -6.51 -3.35
N ARG A 185 8.33 -5.73 -4.26
CA ARG A 185 7.77 -4.44 -4.71
C ARG A 185 6.67 -4.55 -5.76
N ARG A 186 6.48 -5.71 -6.39
CA ARG A 186 5.42 -5.91 -7.41
C ARG A 186 4.01 -5.74 -6.83
N GLN A 187 3.87 -6.00 -5.53
CA GLN A 187 2.63 -5.79 -4.79
C GLN A 187 2.25 -4.32 -4.65
N GLU A 188 3.22 -3.39 -4.77
CA GLU A 188 2.95 -1.95 -4.79
C GLU A 188 2.26 -1.56 -6.10
N THR A 189 2.78 -2.03 -7.24
CA THR A 189 2.16 -1.81 -8.56
C THR A 189 0.75 -2.39 -8.63
N LEU A 190 0.48 -3.53 -7.96
CA LEU A 190 -0.87 -4.10 -7.88
C LEU A 190 -1.86 -3.09 -7.26
N LEU A 191 -1.49 -2.43 -6.16
CA LEU A 191 -2.36 -1.46 -5.48
C LEU A 191 -2.51 -0.18 -6.31
N ALA A 192 -1.43 0.32 -6.92
CA ALA A 192 -1.50 1.47 -7.81
C ALA A 192 -2.38 1.19 -9.05
N THR A 193 -2.31 -0.03 -9.60
CA THR A 193 -3.17 -0.47 -10.70
C THR A 193 -4.65 -0.48 -10.32
N ALA A 194 -4.99 -0.82 -9.07
CA ALA A 194 -6.39 -0.80 -8.64
C ALA A 194 -6.95 0.63 -8.47
N ILE A 195 -6.08 1.61 -8.24
CA ILE A 195 -6.46 3.02 -8.08
C ILE A 195 -6.73 3.68 -9.44
N TYR A 196 -5.96 3.33 -10.48
CA TYR A 196 -6.13 3.84 -11.84
C TYR A 196 -7.25 3.14 -12.61
#